data_AF-A0A7J9W6Q1-F1
#
_entry.id   AF-A0A7J9W6Q1-F1
#
_cell.length_a   1.000
_cell.length_b   1.000
_cell.length_c   1.000
_cell.angle_alpha   90.00
_cell.angle_beta   90.00
_cell.angle_gamma   90.00
#
_symmetry.space_group_name_H-M   'P 1'
#
loop_
_entity.id
_entity.type
_entity.pdbx_description
1 polymer ?
#
loop_
_entity_poly.entity_id
_entity_poly.type
_entity_poly.pdbx_seq_one_letter_code
_entity_poly.pdbx_strand_id
1 'polypeptide(L)'
;MNHRHQVGPDVDLEAEDVRDRQGRRITTEYAGGAADEALQFARPGRPSLGAIGQVSPRVSFRIPEQTRRRAEERASAEGRSVSEVAREALERYLDGTG
;
A
#
# COMPACT_ATOMS: atom_id res chain seq x y z
N MET A 1 -15.35 7.59 -4.09
CA MET A 1 -15.93 7.54 -5.44
C MET A 1 -15.27 6.38 -6.18
N ASN A 2 -16.02 5.31 -6.46
CA ASN A 2 -15.48 4.10 -7.07
C ASN A 2 -15.48 4.25 -8.60
N HIS A 3 -14.37 4.69 -9.18
CA HIS A 3 -14.18 4.62 -10.63
C HIS A 3 -13.84 3.17 -10.99
N ARG A 4 -14.86 2.43 -11.45
CA ARG A 4 -14.71 1.09 -12.02
C ARG A 4 -14.04 1.26 -13.39
N HIS A 5 -12.71 1.26 -13.42
CA HIS A 5 -11.96 1.29 -14.67
C HIS A 5 -12.33 0.06 -15.50
N GLN A 6 -12.95 0.27 -16.65
CA GLN A 6 -13.15 -0.78 -17.65
C GLN A 6 -11.93 -0.74 -18.59
N VAL A 7 -11.31 -1.90 -18.78
CA VAL A 7 -10.26 -2.06 -19.79
C VAL A 7 -10.95 -2.09 -21.15
N GLY A 8 -10.59 -1.14 -22.02
CA GLY A 8 -11.08 -1.08 -23.40
C GLY A 8 -10.30 -2.01 -24.33
N PRO A 9 -10.67 -2.07 -25.62
CA PRO A 9 -9.89 -2.79 -26.64
C PRO A 9 -8.48 -2.21 -26.76
N ASP A 10 -7.55 -3.02 -27.27
CA ASP A 10 -6.18 -2.58 -27.55
C ASP A 10 -6.18 -1.42 -28.53
N VAL A 11 -5.27 -0.47 -28.31
CA VAL A 11 -5.17 0.78 -29.08
C VAL A 11 -3.79 0.86 -29.74
N ASP A 12 -3.77 1.20 -31.03
CA ASP A 12 -2.52 1.40 -31.76
C ASP A 12 -2.03 2.85 -31.53
N LEU A 13 -1.04 3.00 -30.67
CA LEU A 13 -0.49 4.31 -30.28
C LEU A 13 0.29 5.02 -31.40
N GLU A 14 0.61 4.32 -32.51
CA GLU A 14 1.24 4.92 -33.68
C GLU A 14 0.20 5.52 -34.64
N ALA A 15 -0.95 4.86 -34.78
CA ALA A 15 -2.03 5.28 -35.67
C ALA A 15 -3.05 6.23 -35.00
N GLU A 16 -3.27 6.10 -33.69
CA GLU A 16 -4.34 6.80 -32.96
C GLU A 16 -3.78 7.92 -32.05
N ASP A 17 -4.44 9.10 -32.00
CA ASP A 17 -4.09 10.20 -31.09
C ASP A 17 -4.76 10.00 -29.72
N VAL A 18 -4.10 9.20 -28.88
CA VAL A 18 -4.53 8.92 -27.50
C VAL A 18 -3.84 9.87 -26.53
N ARG A 19 -4.60 10.39 -25.56
CA ARG A 19 -4.09 11.37 -24.58
C ARG A 19 -4.33 10.95 -23.14
N ASP A 20 -3.42 11.35 -22.26
CA ASP A 20 -3.57 11.16 -20.83
C ASP A 20 -4.56 12.18 -20.21
N ARG A 21 -4.79 12.07 -18.90
CA ARG A 21 -5.68 12.99 -18.16
C ARG A 21 -5.20 14.44 -18.15
N GLN A 22 -3.93 14.67 -18.47
CA GLN A 22 -3.30 15.98 -18.56
C GLN A 22 -3.25 16.50 -20.02
N GLY A 23 -3.82 15.76 -20.98
CA GLY A 23 -3.87 16.12 -22.39
C GLY A 23 -2.59 15.82 -23.17
N ARG A 24 -1.61 15.13 -22.57
CA ARG A 24 -0.35 14.73 -23.22
C ARG A 24 -0.58 13.51 -24.10
N ARG A 25 0.00 13.52 -25.31
CA ARG A 25 -0.11 12.39 -26.25
C ARG A 25 0.65 11.18 -25.69
N ILE A 26 -0.04 10.05 -25.64
CA ILE A 26 0.51 8.75 -25.25
C ILE A 26 1.08 8.11 -26.50
N THR A 27 2.41 8.09 -26.61
CA THR A 27 3.15 7.34 -27.63
C THR A 27 3.69 6.04 -27.03
N THR A 28 4.16 5.12 -27.87
CA THR A 28 4.84 3.89 -27.43
C THR A 28 6.03 4.18 -26.50
N GLU A 29 6.83 5.20 -26.83
CA GLU A 29 7.97 5.65 -26.02
C GLU A 29 7.51 6.23 -24.67
N TYR A 30 6.47 7.08 -24.68
CA TYR A 30 5.90 7.65 -23.45
C TYR A 30 5.31 6.57 -22.54
N ALA A 31 4.58 5.61 -23.12
CA ALA A 31 3.99 4.49 -22.38
C ALA A 31 5.07 3.58 -21.80
N GLY A 32 6.12 3.29 -22.56
CA GLY A 32 7.29 2.53 -22.09
C GLY A 32 8.00 3.23 -20.93
N GLY A 33 8.31 4.52 -21.07
CA GLY A 33 8.93 5.31 -20.00
C GLY A 33 8.08 5.39 -18.73
N ALA A 34 6.77 5.54 -18.87
CA ALA A 34 5.85 5.54 -17.72
C ALA A 34 5.77 4.16 -17.05
N ALA A 35 5.84 3.07 -17.81
CA ALA A 35 5.88 1.71 -17.28
C ALA A 35 7.20 1.43 -16.54
N ASP A 36 8.33 1.86 -17.09
CA ASP A 36 9.65 1.72 -16.47
C ASP A 36 9.76 2.55 -15.20
N GLU A 37 9.26 3.79 -15.21
CA GLU A 37 9.16 4.63 -14.02
C GLU A 37 8.25 3.98 -12.97
N ALA A 38 7.07 3.48 -13.39
CA ALA A 38 6.18 2.75 -12.50
C ALA A 38 6.85 1.52 -11.91
N LEU A 39 7.68 0.77 -12.67
CA LEU A 39 8.45 -0.37 -12.18
C LEU A 39 9.59 0.03 -11.23
N GLN A 40 10.20 1.20 -11.42
CA GLN A 40 11.18 1.75 -10.46
C GLN A 40 10.54 2.00 -9.08
N PHE A 41 9.27 2.43 -9.07
CA PHE A 41 8.50 2.65 -7.84
C PHE A 41 7.71 1.41 -7.37
N ALA A 42 7.39 0.48 -8.27
CA ALA A 42 6.61 -0.72 -8.01
C ALA A 42 7.54 -1.92 -7.90
N ARG A 43 8.04 -2.18 -6.68
CA ARG A 43 8.55 -3.51 -6.37
C ARG A 43 7.36 -4.49 -6.19
N PRO A 44 7.49 -5.76 -6.62
CA PRO A 44 6.42 -6.73 -6.46
C PRO A 44 6.19 -7.02 -4.97
N GLY A 45 4.98 -6.73 -4.50
CA GLY A 45 4.49 -7.09 -3.15
C GLY A 45 4.15 -5.89 -2.25
N ARG A 46 3.33 -6.14 -1.22
CA ARG A 46 3.03 -5.18 -0.13
C ARG A 46 4.36 -4.77 0.53
N PRO A 47 4.70 -3.47 0.61
CA PRO A 47 5.95 -3.01 1.19
C PRO A 47 6.12 -3.52 2.63
N SER A 48 7.32 -3.98 2.97
CA SER A 48 7.67 -4.40 4.33
C SER A 48 7.81 -3.18 5.24
N LEU A 49 7.45 -3.35 6.52
CA LEU A 49 7.51 -2.29 7.54
C LEU A 49 8.95 -2.01 8.04
N GLY A 50 9.98 -2.37 7.27
CA GLY A 50 11.40 -2.27 7.63
C GLY A 50 12.27 -1.84 6.44
N ALA A 51 13.59 -1.91 6.60
CA ALA A 51 14.54 -1.57 5.54
C ALA A 51 14.23 -2.34 4.24
N ILE A 52 14.40 -1.66 3.10
CA ILE A 52 14.16 -2.16 1.76
C ILE A 52 14.78 -3.56 1.60
N GLY A 53 13.94 -4.59 1.41
CA GLY A 53 14.38 -5.97 1.14
C GLY A 53 14.44 -6.92 2.34
N GLN A 54 14.03 -6.51 3.55
CA GLN A 54 13.96 -7.42 4.71
C GLN A 54 12.52 -7.70 5.16
N VAL A 55 12.25 -8.98 5.47
CA VAL A 55 10.98 -9.44 6.05
C VAL A 55 10.88 -8.89 7.48
N SER A 56 9.76 -8.24 7.80
CA SER A 56 9.51 -7.75 9.15
C SER A 56 9.45 -8.92 10.15
N PRO A 57 10.19 -8.89 11.27
CA PRO A 57 10.09 -9.91 12.31
C PRO A 57 8.66 -10.07 12.81
N ARG A 58 8.22 -11.32 12.99
CA ARG A 58 6.88 -11.64 13.50
C ARG A 58 6.97 -11.98 14.98
N VAL A 59 6.23 -11.23 15.80
CA VAL A 59 6.05 -11.51 17.23
C VAL A 59 4.62 -12.03 17.45
N SER A 60 4.48 -13.16 18.15
CA SER A 60 3.18 -13.71 18.54
C SER A 60 3.16 -14.05 20.02
N PHE A 61 2.12 -13.61 20.72
CA PHE A 61 1.92 -13.84 22.15
C PHE A 61 0.46 -14.23 22.41
N ARG A 62 0.23 -14.95 23.52
CA ARG A 62 -1.12 -15.28 23.98
C ARG A 62 -1.63 -14.14 24.86
N ILE A 63 -2.89 -13.77 24.67
CA ILE A 63 -3.58 -12.76 25.48
C ILE A 63 -4.93 -13.28 25.96
N PRO A 64 -5.45 -12.76 27.08
CA PRO A 64 -6.85 -12.96 27.44
C PRO A 64 -7.78 -12.50 26.32
N GLU A 65 -8.92 -13.18 26.17
CA GLU A 65 -9.92 -12.86 25.14
C GLU A 65 -10.41 -11.41 25.25
N GLN A 66 -10.62 -10.93 26.48
CA GLN A 66 -11.04 -9.55 26.72
C GLN A 66 -10.03 -8.53 26.19
N THR A 67 -8.73 -8.81 26.32
CA THR A 67 -7.67 -7.94 25.79
C THR A 67 -7.73 -7.88 24.26
N ARG A 68 -7.98 -9.02 23.60
CA ARG A 68 -8.15 -9.07 22.14
C ARG A 68 -9.34 -8.21 21.70
N ARG A 69 -10.49 -8.36 22.37
CA ARG A 69 -11.71 -7.58 22.04
C ARG A 69 -11.48 -6.07 22.18
N ARG A 70 -10.87 -5.63 23.28
CA ARG A 70 -10.54 -4.21 23.50
C ARG A 70 -9.59 -3.66 22.43
N ALA A 71 -8.63 -4.47 21.97
CA ALA A 71 -7.73 -4.07 20.88
C ALA A 71 -8.49 -3.91 19.55
N GLU A 72 -9.43 -4.80 19.25
CA GLU A 72 -10.28 -4.73 18.05
C GLU A 72 -11.20 -3.50 18.07
N GLU A 73 -11.85 -3.22 19.20
CA GLU A 73 -12.68 -2.03 19.39
C GLU A 73 -11.88 -0.74 19.20
N ARG A 74 -10.69 -0.67 19.80
CA ARG A 74 -9.80 0.49 19.67
C ARG A 74 -9.33 0.70 18.24
N ALA A 75 -8.89 -0.38 17.59
CA ALA A 75 -8.44 -0.35 16.20
C ALA A 75 -9.56 0.11 15.26
N SER A 76 -10.78 -0.40 15.46
CA SER A 76 -11.97 0.00 14.70
C SER A 76 -12.30 1.49 14.90
N ALA A 77 -12.30 1.97 16.14
CA ALA A 77 -12.56 3.37 16.46
C ALA A 77 -11.53 4.35 15.85
N GLU A 78 -10.28 3.91 15.69
CA GLU A 78 -9.20 4.70 15.07
C GLU A 78 -9.08 4.50 13.55
N GLY A 79 -9.84 3.59 12.94
CA GLY A 79 -9.69 3.24 11.53
C GLY A 79 -8.35 2.56 11.20
N ARG A 80 -7.74 1.87 12.17
CA ARG A 80 -6.43 1.22 12.08
C ARG A 80 -6.56 -0.29 12.21
N SER A 81 -5.49 -1.02 11.90
CA SER A 81 -5.41 -2.45 12.16
C SER A 81 -4.94 -2.73 13.59
N VAL A 82 -5.35 -3.89 14.13
CA VAL A 82 -4.89 -4.37 15.45
C VAL A 82 -3.36 -4.46 15.52
N SER A 83 -2.70 -4.84 14.42
CA SER A 83 -1.24 -4.90 14.36
C SER A 83 -0.56 -3.53 14.44
N GLU A 84 -1.20 -2.46 13.95
CA GLU A 84 -0.67 -1.09 14.10
C GLU A 84 -0.81 -0.60 15.54
N VAL A 85 -1.97 -0.82 16.17
CA VAL A 85 -2.19 -0.49 17.58
C VAL A 85 -1.21 -1.26 18.48
N ALA A 86 -1.02 -2.55 18.22
CA ALA A 86 -0.10 -3.38 18.99
C ALA A 86 1.37 -2.95 18.82
N ARG A 87 1.77 -2.58 17.60
CA ARG A 87 3.14 -2.10 17.33
C ARG A 87 3.41 -0.80 18.05
N GLU A 88 2.52 0.18 17.91
CA GLU A 88 2.67 1.48 18.58
C GLU A 88 2.69 1.34 20.10
N ALA A 89 1.82 0.50 20.68
CA ALA A 89 1.82 0.26 22.12
C ALA A 89 3.14 -0.36 22.60
N LEU A 90 3.71 -1.29 21.82
CA LEU A 90 5.00 -1.89 22.12
C LEU A 90 6.16 -0.88 22.00
N GLU A 91 6.18 -0.08 20.93
CA GLU A 91 7.18 0.98 20.73
C GLU A 91 7.11 2.00 21.88
N ARG A 92 5.92 2.51 22.23
CA ARG A 92 5.74 3.45 23.35
C ARG A 92 6.23 2.88 24.69
N TYR A 93 5.99 1.59 24.94
CA TYR A 93 6.46 0.92 26.15
C TYR A 93 8.00 0.82 26.18
N LEU A 94 8.64 0.56 25.03
CA LEU A 94 10.10 0.44 24.92
C LEU A 94 10.81 1.80 24.97
N ASP A 95 10.19 2.85 24.44
CA ASP A 95 10.73 4.22 24.42
C ASP A 95 10.63 4.94 25.78
N GLY A 96 10.14 4.25 26.82
CA GLY A 96 10.13 4.75 28.20
C GLY A 96 9.13 5.88 28.46
N THR A 97 8.14 6.09 27.58
CA THR A 97 7.03 7.00 27.83
C THR A 97 5.82 6.18 28.32
N GLY A 98 5.91 5.70 29.56
CA GLY A 98 4.87 4.97 30.28
C GLY A 98 4.66 5.55 31.65
#